data_AF-A0A3D1WBF3-F1
#
_entry.id   AF-A0A3D1WBF3-F1
#
_cell.length_a   1.000
_cell.length_b   1.000
_cell.length_c   1.000
_cell.angle_alpha   90.00
_cell.angle_beta   90.00
_cell.angle_gamma   90.00
#
_symmetry.space_group_name_H-M   'P 1'
#
loop_
_entity.id
_entity.type
_entity.pdbx_description
1 polymer ?
#
loop_
_entity_poly.entity_id
_entity_poly.type
_entity_poly.pdbx_seq_one_letter_code
_entity_poly.pdbx_strand_id
1 'polypeptide(L)'
;MQISERKLFFPIAGFVLIVLISCISKIAVANPSNPSDPNIAKTNLKMKIPAFNLDEHLALMNLSMEEVIQKFSIPKKDIDNNANYEKLSKLTLLKNNKFHPGYFYFKDGKLVMLYIGKNDQLEKLDPKVLQDNLVEKGINLRSRAGKTFNHYVYPEKGVAFSADSRSVRFIELFPPTSLEAYKVEIYEDVPPFIK
;
A
#
# COMPACT_ATOMS: atom_id res chain seq x y z
N MET A 1 -4.36 -54.62 -38.42
CA MET A 1 -3.63 -54.95 -37.19
C MET A 1 -3.92 -53.83 -36.19
N GLN A 2 -4.95 -54.03 -35.36
CA GLN A 2 -5.46 -53.08 -34.36
C GLN A 2 -4.82 -53.39 -33.00
N ILE A 3 -4.31 -52.37 -32.29
CA ILE A 3 -4.05 -52.39 -30.84
C ILE A 3 -4.31 -50.94 -30.38
N SER A 4 -5.53 -50.60 -29.97
CA SER A 4 -6.09 -50.67 -28.61
C SER A 4 -5.64 -49.50 -27.72
N GLU A 5 -6.56 -48.54 -27.59
CA GLU A 5 -6.54 -47.45 -26.61
C GLU A 5 -6.58 -47.99 -25.17
N ARG A 6 -5.84 -47.36 -24.25
CA ARG A 6 -6.16 -47.38 -22.82
C ARG A 6 -6.22 -45.97 -22.27
N LYS A 7 -7.46 -45.53 -22.05
CA LYS A 7 -7.84 -44.36 -21.26
C LYS A 7 -7.58 -44.68 -19.79
N LEU A 8 -6.76 -43.86 -19.12
CA LEU A 8 -6.61 -43.89 -17.66
C LEU A 8 -7.58 -42.88 -17.06
N PHE A 9 -8.66 -43.44 -16.54
CA PHE A 9 -9.67 -42.79 -15.72
C PHE A 9 -9.09 -42.63 -14.30
N PHE A 10 -9.02 -41.41 -13.79
CA PHE A 10 -8.74 -41.13 -12.37
C PHE A 10 -9.99 -40.47 -11.76
N PRO A 11 -10.74 -41.16 -10.88
CA PRO A 11 -11.67 -40.52 -9.97
C PRO A 11 -11.09 -40.57 -8.56
N ILE A 12 -10.75 -39.43 -7.98
CA ILE A 12 -10.57 -39.33 -6.52
C ILE A 12 -11.44 -38.18 -6.02
N ALA A 13 -12.59 -38.57 -5.48
CA ALA A 13 -13.38 -37.84 -4.51
C ALA A 13 -12.46 -37.34 -3.38
N GLY A 14 -12.54 -36.08 -2.97
CA GLY A 14 -13.60 -35.66 -2.06
C GLY A 14 -13.11 -35.77 -0.62
N PHE A 15 -12.43 -34.74 -0.12
CA PHE A 15 -12.24 -34.49 1.31
C PHE A 15 -12.12 -32.98 1.54
N VAL A 16 -13.27 -32.32 1.66
CA VAL A 16 -13.39 -30.97 2.20
C VAL A 16 -13.63 -31.13 3.70
N LEU A 17 -12.58 -30.99 4.49
CA LEU A 17 -12.65 -30.93 5.96
C LEU A 17 -12.90 -29.47 6.36
N ILE A 18 -14.18 -29.10 6.51
CA ILE A 18 -14.57 -27.84 7.15
C ILE A 18 -14.60 -28.09 8.66
N VAL A 19 -13.60 -27.57 9.37
CA VAL A 19 -13.60 -27.50 10.83
C VAL A 19 -14.45 -26.29 11.23
N LEU A 20 -15.72 -26.54 11.55
CA LEU A 20 -16.59 -25.57 12.22
C LEU A 20 -16.23 -25.55 13.72
N ILE A 21 -15.44 -24.57 14.14
CA ILE A 21 -15.23 -24.25 15.56
C ILE A 21 -16.48 -23.50 16.03
N SER A 22 -17.37 -24.23 16.69
CA SER A 22 -18.49 -23.66 17.45
C SER A 22 -17.98 -22.95 18.69
N CYS A 23 -17.77 -21.63 18.62
CA CYS A 23 -17.64 -20.80 19.82
C CYS A 23 -19.01 -20.60 20.46
N ILE A 24 -19.37 -21.50 21.39
CA ILE A 24 -20.44 -21.27 22.37
C ILE A 24 -19.88 -20.33 23.42
N SER A 25 -20.10 -19.02 23.25
CA SER A 25 -19.89 -18.06 24.32
C SER A 25 -21.18 -17.91 25.14
N LYS A 26 -21.08 -18.35 26.39
CA LYS A 26 -22.05 -18.21 27.47
C LYS A 26 -22.71 -16.83 27.47
N ILE A 27 -24.03 -16.80 27.28
CA ILE A 27 -24.86 -15.65 27.65
C ILE A 27 -25.02 -15.72 29.18
N ALA A 28 -24.24 -14.91 29.87
CA ALA A 28 -24.47 -14.61 31.28
C ALA A 28 -25.66 -13.66 31.39
N VAL A 29 -26.65 -14.05 32.20
CA VAL A 29 -27.81 -13.25 32.60
C VAL A 29 -27.32 -12.04 33.39
N ALA A 30 -27.73 -10.84 32.98
CA ALA A 30 -27.64 -9.63 33.78
C ALA A 30 -28.97 -8.87 33.74
N ASN A 31 -29.44 -8.50 34.93
CA ASN A 31 -30.71 -7.86 35.28
C ASN A 31 -31.08 -6.62 34.43
N PRO A 32 -32.38 -6.33 34.27
CA PRO A 32 -32.85 -5.07 33.71
C PRO A 32 -32.85 -3.98 34.79
N SER A 33 -31.83 -3.12 34.81
CA SER A 33 -31.83 -1.88 35.59
C SER A 33 -32.13 -0.67 34.67
N ASN A 34 -33.37 -0.20 34.77
CA ASN A 34 -33.88 1.18 34.69
C ASN A 34 -33.12 2.25 33.86
N PRO A 35 -33.78 2.94 32.90
CA PRO A 35 -33.19 3.99 32.10
C PRO A 35 -33.39 5.38 32.73
N SER A 36 -32.41 5.87 33.48
CA SER A 36 -32.35 7.29 33.84
C SER A 36 -30.96 7.68 34.35
N ASP A 37 -30.02 7.93 33.44
CA ASP A 37 -28.84 8.74 33.74
C ASP A 37 -28.34 9.50 32.48
N PRO A 38 -28.54 10.83 32.38
CA PRO A 38 -28.15 11.64 31.24
C PRO A 38 -26.70 12.14 31.39
N ASN A 39 -25.76 11.23 31.65
CA ASN A 39 -24.33 11.53 31.61
C ASN A 39 -23.61 10.46 30.78
N ILE A 40 -23.97 10.38 29.49
CA ILE A 40 -23.10 9.79 28.49
C ILE A 40 -21.91 10.72 28.36
N ALA A 41 -20.89 10.43 29.16
CA ALA A 41 -19.55 10.95 28.98
C ALA A 41 -19.20 10.81 27.51
N LYS A 42 -19.06 11.95 26.82
CA LYS A 42 -18.48 12.05 25.48
C LYS A 42 -17.07 11.48 25.56
N THR A 43 -16.96 10.17 25.40
CA THR A 43 -15.72 9.48 25.17
C THR A 43 -15.26 10.00 23.82
N ASN A 44 -14.38 11.00 23.87
CA ASN A 44 -13.53 11.35 22.74
C ASN A 44 -12.66 10.13 22.45
N LEU A 45 -13.22 9.15 21.74
CA LEU A 45 -12.50 8.15 20.98
C LEU A 45 -11.78 8.93 19.87
N LYS A 46 -10.69 9.59 20.26
CA LYS A 46 -9.67 10.07 19.34
C LYS A 46 -9.08 8.78 18.78
N MET A 47 -9.68 8.24 17.72
CA MET A 47 -9.22 7.03 17.06
C MET A 47 -7.74 7.23 16.80
N LYS A 48 -6.90 6.43 17.47
CA LYS A 48 -5.45 6.48 17.33
C LYS A 48 -5.18 6.07 15.89
N ILE A 49 -4.90 7.06 15.04
CA ILE A 49 -4.48 6.79 13.67
C ILE A 49 -3.26 5.87 13.78
N PRO A 50 -3.29 4.67 13.21
CA PRO A 50 -2.18 3.73 13.31
C PRO A 50 -0.93 4.38 12.72
N ALA A 51 0.22 4.12 13.34
CA ALA A 51 1.50 4.59 12.82
C ALA A 51 1.76 4.00 11.42
N PHE A 52 2.48 4.73 10.58
CA PHE A 52 2.87 4.22 9.27
C PHE A 52 3.86 3.04 9.43
N ASN A 53 3.57 1.91 8.79
CA ASN A 53 4.43 0.72 8.80
C ASN A 53 4.98 0.48 7.39
N LEU A 54 6.29 0.67 7.20
CA LEU A 54 6.92 0.54 5.88
C LEU A 54 6.86 -0.90 5.34
N ASP A 55 7.11 -1.90 6.17
CA ASP A 55 7.17 -3.31 5.75
C ASP A 55 5.82 -3.82 5.28
N GLU A 56 4.74 -3.41 5.95
CA GLU A 56 3.37 -3.72 5.53
C GLU A 56 3.06 -3.15 4.14
N HIS A 57 3.54 -1.94 3.83
CA HIS A 57 3.33 -1.33 2.52
C HIS A 57 4.26 -1.92 1.44
N LEU A 58 5.49 -2.29 1.80
CA LEU A 58 6.39 -3.02 0.89
C LEU A 58 5.81 -4.38 0.51
N ALA A 59 5.15 -5.08 1.43
CA ALA A 59 4.49 -6.34 1.13
C ALA A 59 3.38 -6.18 0.07
N LEU A 60 2.73 -5.01 -0.02
CA LEU A 60 1.72 -4.74 -1.05
C LEU A 60 2.30 -4.74 -2.47
N MET A 61 3.60 -4.48 -2.63
CA MET A 61 4.26 -4.48 -3.94
C MET A 61 4.24 -5.86 -4.63
N ASN A 62 3.97 -6.93 -3.89
CA ASN A 62 3.88 -8.29 -4.42
C ASN A 62 2.47 -8.69 -4.87
N LEU A 63 1.47 -7.82 -4.67
CA LEU A 63 0.09 -8.13 -5.03
C LEU A 63 -0.14 -8.02 -6.55
N SER A 64 -0.96 -8.92 -7.08
CA SER A 64 -1.51 -8.79 -8.43
C SER A 64 -2.56 -7.67 -8.52
N MET A 65 -2.92 -7.30 -9.75
CA MET A 65 -3.97 -6.32 -9.98
C MET A 65 -5.31 -6.78 -9.38
N GLU A 66 -5.66 -8.06 -9.56
CA GLU A 66 -6.88 -8.65 -9.03
C GLU A 66 -6.89 -8.65 -7.50
N GLU A 67 -5.76 -8.96 -6.86
CA GLU A 67 -5.62 -8.93 -5.41
C GLU A 67 -5.78 -7.51 -4.86
N VAL A 68 -5.21 -6.49 -5.51
CA VAL A 68 -5.41 -5.07 -5.14
C VAL A 68 -6.87 -4.66 -5.29
N ILE A 69 -7.51 -5.02 -6.41
CA ILE A 69 -8.94 -4.73 -6.65
C ILE A 69 -9.81 -5.33 -5.55
N GLN A 70 -9.58 -6.60 -5.20
CA GLN A 70 -10.35 -7.30 -4.18
C GLN A 70 -10.07 -6.76 -2.78
N LYS A 71 -8.78 -6.67 -2.39
CA LYS A 71 -8.36 -6.25 -1.04
C LYS A 71 -8.83 -4.85 -0.68
N PHE A 72 -8.83 -3.93 -1.63
CA PHE A 72 -9.21 -2.52 -1.40
C PHE A 72 -10.56 -2.15 -2.00
N SER A 73 -11.34 -3.15 -2.44
CA SER A 73 -12.69 -2.95 -3.02
C SER A 73 -12.70 -1.85 -4.08
N ILE A 74 -11.79 -1.90 -5.05
CA ILE A 74 -11.65 -0.87 -6.09
C ILE A 74 -12.83 -1.00 -7.07
N PRO A 75 -13.73 -0.01 -7.18
CA PRO A 75 -14.81 -0.07 -8.13
C PRO A 75 -14.29 0.20 -9.55
N LYS A 76 -14.91 -0.42 -10.57
CA LYS A 76 -14.48 -0.28 -11.98
C LYS A 76 -14.33 1.17 -12.47
N LYS A 77 -15.15 2.09 -11.93
CA LYS A 77 -15.10 3.53 -12.28
C LYS A 77 -13.85 4.25 -11.76
N ASP A 78 -13.16 3.70 -10.77
CA ASP A 78 -11.96 4.28 -10.16
C ASP A 78 -10.68 3.62 -10.71
N ILE A 79 -10.81 2.87 -11.82
CA ILE A 79 -9.71 2.30 -12.60
C ILE A 79 -9.45 3.23 -13.80
N ASP A 80 -8.25 3.81 -13.85
CA ASP A 80 -7.79 4.63 -14.98
C ASP A 80 -6.74 3.84 -15.78
N ASN A 81 -7.01 3.55 -17.05
CA ASN A 81 -6.13 2.74 -17.91
C ASN A 81 -5.13 3.55 -18.75
N ASN A 82 -5.05 4.86 -18.55
CA ASN A 82 -4.12 5.72 -19.28
C ASN A 82 -3.47 6.75 -18.36
N ALA A 83 -3.09 6.32 -17.17
CA ALA A 83 -2.40 7.15 -16.21
C ALA A 83 -0.91 7.26 -16.54
N ASN A 84 -0.30 8.35 -16.08
CA ASN A 84 1.15 8.56 -16.10
C ASN A 84 1.62 8.90 -14.69
N TYR A 85 2.88 8.61 -14.41
CA TYR A 85 3.53 8.95 -13.16
C TYR A 85 5.01 9.24 -13.42
N GLU A 86 5.41 10.50 -13.24
CA GLU A 86 6.74 10.96 -13.65
C GLU A 86 7.06 10.50 -15.09
N LYS A 87 8.14 9.75 -15.31
CA LYS A 87 8.51 9.19 -16.62
C LYS A 87 7.74 7.92 -17.01
N LEU A 88 7.06 7.28 -16.06
CA LEU A 88 6.25 6.10 -16.31
C LEU A 88 4.96 6.52 -17.05
N SER A 89 4.68 5.86 -18.16
CA SER A 89 3.52 6.15 -19.00
C SER A 89 2.73 4.90 -19.37
N LYS A 90 1.48 5.11 -19.79
CA LYS A 90 0.53 4.05 -20.18
C LYS A 90 0.28 3.06 -19.04
N LEU A 91 0.02 3.59 -17.86
CA LEU A 91 -0.21 2.82 -16.65
C LEU A 91 -1.70 2.59 -16.41
N THR A 92 -2.02 1.50 -15.72
CA THR A 92 -3.30 1.32 -15.06
C THR A 92 -3.19 1.78 -13.61
N LEU A 93 -3.92 2.84 -13.25
CA LEU A 93 -4.02 3.33 -11.88
C LEU A 93 -5.27 2.76 -11.20
N LEU A 94 -5.06 2.15 -10.03
CA LEU A 94 -6.09 1.77 -9.08
C LEU A 94 -6.00 2.63 -7.82
N LYS A 95 -7.12 3.19 -7.36
CA LYS A 95 -7.19 3.91 -6.09
C LYS A 95 -8.56 3.78 -5.43
N ASN A 96 -8.56 3.68 -4.10
CA ASN A 96 -9.77 3.82 -3.29
C ASN A 96 -9.41 4.40 -1.92
N ASN A 97 -9.39 5.73 -1.83
CA ASN A 97 -8.94 6.47 -0.66
C ASN A 97 -9.78 6.25 0.60
N LYS A 98 -10.94 5.58 0.48
CA LYS A 98 -11.74 5.15 1.65
C LYS A 98 -11.08 4.00 2.42
N PHE A 99 -10.34 3.13 1.73
CA PHE A 99 -9.71 1.94 2.32
C PHE A 99 -8.20 2.07 2.45
N HIS A 100 -7.55 2.77 1.51
CA HIS A 100 -6.10 2.94 1.53
C HIS A 100 -5.70 4.25 0.84
N PRO A 101 -4.77 5.05 1.39
CA PRO A 101 -4.38 6.35 0.83
C PRO A 101 -3.48 6.25 -0.42
N GLY A 102 -3.04 5.04 -0.76
CA GLY A 102 -2.11 4.76 -1.85
C GLY A 102 -2.74 4.69 -3.24
N TYR A 103 -1.93 5.05 -4.23
CA TYR A 103 -2.20 4.99 -5.66
C TYR A 103 -1.36 3.84 -6.23
N PHE A 104 -2.01 2.79 -6.71
CA PHE A 104 -1.35 1.60 -7.23
C PHE A 104 -1.28 1.69 -8.75
N TYR A 105 -0.06 1.83 -9.30
CA TYR A 105 0.18 1.92 -10.72
C TYR A 105 0.72 0.59 -11.25
N PHE A 106 -0.01 0.03 -12.20
CA PHE A 106 0.34 -1.20 -12.88
C PHE A 106 0.82 -0.93 -14.30
N LYS A 107 1.78 -1.74 -14.74
CA LYS A 107 2.20 -1.82 -16.14
C LYS A 107 2.30 -3.28 -16.53
N ASP A 108 1.64 -3.66 -17.62
CA ASP A 108 1.61 -5.03 -18.13
C ASP A 108 1.23 -6.06 -17.04
N GLY A 109 0.26 -5.71 -16.19
CA GLY A 109 -0.24 -6.54 -15.08
C GLY A 109 0.63 -6.58 -13.82
N LYS A 110 1.80 -5.90 -13.80
CA LYS A 110 2.70 -5.84 -12.64
C LYS A 110 2.59 -4.51 -11.91
N LEU A 111 2.57 -4.53 -10.59
CA LEU A 111 2.62 -3.32 -9.76
C LEU A 111 4.02 -2.71 -9.85
N VAL A 112 4.15 -1.56 -10.51
CA VAL A 112 5.44 -0.88 -10.75
C VAL A 112 5.65 0.31 -9.83
N MET A 113 4.59 0.85 -9.25
CA MET A 113 4.66 1.96 -8.29
C MET A 113 3.46 1.93 -7.35
N LEU A 114 3.72 2.01 -6.05
CA LEU A 114 2.75 2.40 -5.03
C LEU A 114 3.17 3.78 -4.52
N TYR A 115 2.36 4.79 -4.86
CA TYR A 115 2.57 6.16 -4.40
C TYR A 115 1.63 6.48 -3.24
N ILE A 116 2.17 6.99 -2.14
CA ILE A 116 1.38 7.43 -0.98
C ILE A 116 1.65 8.92 -0.80
N GLY A 117 0.66 9.72 -1.18
CA GLY A 117 0.73 11.18 -1.05
C GLY A 117 0.45 11.66 0.37
N LYS A 118 0.47 13.00 0.51
CA LYS A 118 0.20 13.72 1.76
C LYS A 118 -1.07 13.20 2.45
N ASN A 119 -0.93 12.75 3.69
CA ASN A 119 -2.03 12.37 4.57
C ASN A 119 -1.60 12.49 6.05
N ASP A 120 -2.55 12.39 6.97
CA ASP A 120 -2.33 12.55 8.42
C ASP A 120 -1.27 11.63 9.03
N GLN A 121 -1.04 10.44 8.46
CA GLN A 121 0.00 9.52 8.93
C GLN A 121 1.38 10.04 8.53
N LEU A 122 1.56 10.46 7.27
CA LEU A 122 2.84 10.96 6.78
C LEU A 122 3.22 12.32 7.36
N GLU A 123 2.24 13.19 7.63
CA GLU A 123 2.50 14.49 8.26
C GLU A 123 3.06 14.37 9.69
N LYS A 124 2.76 13.25 10.37
CA LYS A 124 3.23 12.96 11.74
C LYS A 124 4.40 11.99 11.76
N LEU A 125 4.80 11.47 10.60
CA LEU A 125 5.92 10.54 10.47
C LEU A 125 7.23 11.33 10.52
N ASP A 126 8.02 11.11 11.57
CA ASP A 126 9.40 11.59 11.63
C ASP A 126 10.22 10.90 10.53
N PRO A 127 10.83 11.65 9.59
CA PRO A 127 11.66 11.08 8.54
C PRO A 127 12.80 10.20 9.04
N LYS A 128 13.31 10.43 10.27
CA LYS A 128 14.35 9.59 10.89
C LYS A 128 13.91 8.15 11.07
N VAL A 129 12.63 7.90 11.37
CA VAL A 129 12.10 6.54 11.51
C VAL A 129 12.27 5.75 10.21
N LEU A 130 12.02 6.37 9.05
CA LEU A 130 12.23 5.72 7.75
C LEU A 130 13.72 5.51 7.48
N GLN A 131 14.57 6.50 7.78
CA GLN A 131 16.01 6.40 7.56
C GLN A 131 16.65 5.30 8.43
N ASP A 132 16.28 5.21 9.70
CA ASP A 132 16.78 4.22 10.64
C ASP A 132 16.37 2.79 10.23
N ASN A 133 15.13 2.62 9.73
CA ASN A 133 14.66 1.32 9.22
C ASN A 133 15.39 0.86 7.96
N LEU A 134 15.85 1.80 7.13
CA LEU A 134 16.52 1.49 5.87
C LEU A 134 18.02 1.24 6.04
N VAL A 135 18.60 1.58 7.20
CA VAL A 135 19.99 1.34 7.68
C VAL A 135 21.09 2.01 6.85
N GLU A 136 20.85 2.23 5.56
CA GLU A 136 21.77 2.85 4.62
C GLU A 136 21.50 4.36 4.48
N LYS A 137 22.48 5.10 3.96
CA LYS A 137 22.26 6.50 3.62
C LYS A 137 21.55 6.58 2.26
N GLY A 138 20.32 7.10 2.26
CA GLY A 138 19.58 7.35 1.02
C GLY A 138 20.30 8.32 0.10
N ILE A 139 20.16 8.10 -1.21
CA ILE A 139 20.65 9.02 -2.23
C ILE A 139 19.72 10.22 -2.29
N ASN A 140 20.27 11.43 -2.15
CA ASN A 140 19.47 12.65 -2.16
C ASN A 140 19.32 13.20 -3.59
N LEU A 141 18.08 13.33 -4.06
CA LEU A 141 17.68 14.00 -5.30
C LEU A 141 16.79 15.21 -5.00
N ARG A 142 16.61 16.08 -5.99
CA ARG A 142 15.69 17.22 -5.87
C ARG A 142 14.26 16.70 -5.76
N SER A 143 13.52 17.19 -4.76
CA SER A 143 12.12 16.83 -4.60
C SER A 143 11.18 17.75 -5.36
N ARG A 144 10.17 17.16 -5.99
CA ARG A 144 9.01 17.89 -6.55
C ARG A 144 8.10 18.50 -5.48
N ALA A 145 8.28 18.15 -4.20
CA ALA A 145 7.50 18.70 -3.10
C ALA A 145 7.85 20.14 -2.73
N GLY A 146 8.94 20.70 -3.28
CA GLY A 146 9.35 22.08 -3.07
C GLY A 146 10.76 22.24 -2.51
N LYS A 147 11.22 23.50 -2.43
CA LYS A 147 12.60 23.90 -2.06
C LYS A 147 13.12 23.34 -0.74
N THR A 148 12.24 23.07 0.22
CA THR A 148 12.62 22.63 1.57
C THR A 148 12.65 21.11 1.72
N PHE A 149 12.21 20.38 0.69
CA PHE A 149 12.11 18.94 0.70
C PHE A 149 13.26 18.31 -0.08
N ASN A 150 13.84 17.27 0.49
CA ASN A 150 14.78 16.38 -0.18
C ASN A 150 14.07 15.10 -0.57
N HIS A 151 14.44 14.52 -1.71
CA HIS A 151 13.93 13.21 -2.14
C HIS A 151 14.99 12.16 -1.85
N TYR A 152 14.75 11.36 -0.81
CA TYR A 152 15.67 10.31 -0.38
C TYR A 152 15.31 9.00 -1.09
N VAL A 153 16.25 8.45 -1.85
CA VAL A 153 16.04 7.28 -2.72
C VAL A 153 16.91 6.12 -2.26
N TYR A 154 16.29 4.96 -2.14
CA TYR A 154 16.87 3.67 -1.74
C TYR A 154 16.50 2.63 -2.80
N PRO A 155 17.15 2.66 -3.97
CA PRO A 155 16.67 1.94 -5.14
C PRO A 155 16.74 0.41 -4.94
N GLU A 156 17.77 -0.08 -4.24
CA GLU A 156 17.91 -1.51 -3.92
C GLU A 156 16.87 -2.02 -2.91
N LYS A 157 16.24 -1.11 -2.14
CA LYS A 157 15.14 -1.45 -1.23
C LYS A 157 13.77 -1.21 -1.87
N GLY A 158 13.72 -0.58 -3.04
CA GLY A 158 12.47 -0.23 -3.69
C GLY A 158 11.70 0.88 -2.97
N VAL A 159 12.40 1.81 -2.30
CA VAL A 159 11.79 2.88 -1.52
C VAL A 159 12.35 4.23 -1.94
N ALA A 160 11.48 5.23 -2.08
CA ALA A 160 11.89 6.62 -2.05
C ALA A 160 10.87 7.45 -1.25
N PHE A 161 11.31 8.53 -0.62
CA PHE A 161 10.40 9.43 0.08
C PHE A 161 10.90 10.86 0.05
N SER A 162 9.96 11.79 -0.04
CA SER A 162 10.24 13.21 0.04
C SER A 162 9.98 13.72 1.44
N ALA A 163 10.99 14.29 2.08
CA ALA A 163 10.87 14.81 3.44
C ALA A 163 11.65 16.11 3.67
N ASP A 164 11.15 16.92 4.60
CA ASP A 164 11.91 18.00 5.23
C ASP A 164 12.46 17.52 6.59
N SER A 165 12.85 18.43 7.48
CA SER A 165 13.37 18.05 8.80
C SER A 165 12.30 17.61 9.81
N ARG A 166 11.00 17.68 9.45
CA ARG A 166 9.89 17.46 10.39
C ARG A 166 8.87 16.44 9.92
N SER A 167 8.72 16.26 8.61
CA SER A 167 7.60 15.52 8.06
C SER A 167 7.94 14.88 6.72
N VAL A 168 7.24 13.78 6.43
CA VAL A 168 7.26 13.13 5.13
C VAL A 168 6.10 13.68 4.29
N ARG A 169 6.41 14.18 3.08
CA ARG A 169 5.40 14.69 2.15
C ARG A 169 4.75 13.57 1.36
N PHE A 170 5.54 12.61 0.88
CA PHE A 170 5.07 11.46 0.13
C PHE A 170 6.09 10.33 0.20
N ILE A 171 5.63 9.11 -0.06
CA ILE A 171 6.43 7.88 -0.19
C ILE A 171 6.12 7.23 -1.54
N GLU A 172 7.15 6.65 -2.14
CA GLU A 172 7.15 5.91 -3.38
C GLU A 172 7.72 4.52 -3.09
N LEU A 173 6.98 3.47 -3.44
CA LEU A 173 7.44 2.09 -3.35
C LEU A 173 7.43 1.49 -4.74
N PHE A 174 8.50 0.81 -5.11
CA PHE A 174 8.73 0.29 -6.46
C PHE A 174 9.55 -1.00 -6.40
N PRO A 175 9.54 -1.85 -7.45
CA PRO A 175 10.43 -3.00 -7.50
C PRO A 175 11.90 -2.58 -7.33
N PRO A 176 12.69 -3.28 -6.49
CA PRO A 176 14.12 -2.99 -6.34
C PRO A 176 14.85 -2.87 -7.67
N THR A 177 15.72 -1.87 -7.78
CA THR A 177 16.43 -1.53 -9.02
C THR A 177 17.76 -0.82 -8.72
N SER A 178 18.52 -0.43 -9.76
CA SER A 178 19.71 0.42 -9.62
C SER A 178 19.35 1.91 -9.58
N LEU A 179 20.27 2.75 -9.10
CA LEU A 179 20.09 4.21 -9.11
C LEU A 179 19.96 4.75 -10.54
N GLU A 180 20.75 4.23 -11.47
CA GLU A 180 20.75 4.65 -12.87
C GLU A 180 19.40 4.33 -13.51
N ALA A 181 18.89 3.12 -13.30
CA ALA A 181 17.58 2.71 -13.80
C ALA A 181 16.47 3.55 -13.17
N TYR A 182 16.50 3.80 -11.85
CA TYR A 182 15.54 4.68 -11.19
C TYR A 182 15.51 6.09 -11.82
N LYS A 183 16.68 6.67 -12.10
CA LYS A 183 16.80 8.00 -12.73
C LYS A 183 16.27 8.04 -14.17
N VAL A 184 16.49 6.97 -14.93
CA VAL A 184 16.09 6.88 -16.33
C VAL A 184 14.59 6.60 -16.46
N GLU A 185 14.06 5.69 -15.65
CA GLU A 185 12.74 5.11 -15.85
C GLU A 185 11.65 5.74 -14.99
N ILE A 186 11.99 6.21 -13.79
CA ILE A 186 11.02 6.69 -12.80
C ILE A 186 11.18 8.18 -12.57
N TYR A 187 12.35 8.63 -12.11
CA TYR A 187 12.55 10.00 -11.65
C TYR A 187 12.48 11.03 -12.78
N GLU A 188 11.60 12.02 -12.63
CA GLU A 188 11.60 13.23 -13.46
C GLU A 188 12.52 14.29 -12.84
N ASP A 189 13.40 14.86 -13.66
CA ASP A 189 14.37 15.85 -13.20
C ASP A 189 13.68 17.18 -12.88
N VAL A 190 13.56 17.50 -11.59
CA VAL A 190 12.89 18.72 -11.14
C VAL A 190 13.82 19.92 -11.36
N PRO A 191 13.48 20.92 -12.19
CA PRO A 191 14.36 22.07 -12.43
C PRO A 191 14.71 22.81 -11.12
N PRO A 192 15.85 23.52 -11.04
CA PRO A 192 16.18 24.30 -9.86
C PRO A 192 15.06 25.32 -9.60
N PHE A 193 14.55 25.37 -8.37
CA PHE A 193 13.53 26.34 -8.07
C PHE A 193 14.15 27.75 -8.02
N ILE A 194 13.83 28.58 -9.00
CA ILE A 194 14.26 29.97 -9.07
C ILE A 194 13.58 30.76 -7.94
N LYS A 195 14.30 31.70 -7.31
CA LYS A 195 13.79 32.54 -6.22
C LYS A 195 12.93 33.67 -6.75
#